data_AF-A0A554S0E3-F1
#
_entry.id   AF-A0A554S0E3-F1
#
_cell.length_a   1.000
_cell.length_b   1.000
_cell.length_c   1.000
_cell.angle_alpha   90.00
_cell.angle_beta   90.00
_cell.angle_gamma   90.00
#
_symmetry.space_group_name_H-M   'P 1'
#
loop_
_entity.id
_entity.type
_entity.pdbx_description
1 polymer ?
#
loop_
_entity_poly.entity_id
_entity_poly.type
_entity_poly.pdbx_seq_one_letter_code
_entity_poly.pdbx_strand_id
1 'polypeptide(L)'
;MSSRLVLWSHRSIVATIIHEWTHRLLPHHVHDGAFAALQQALFLRIDAAAACPPLAGEEGLQLQYSASLYDLQDLPDPLVAHADGGLGEAWCWAMTTARELAPSQLTAEALAAEISGRYKNWILQLEAAPAAAAARAQTVADAAAAAKANRDELRRANDLLRTVSILLGVAGVAVLLEAFMLLKLFSFGGA
;
A
#
# COMPACT_ATOMS: atom_id res chain seq x y z
N MET A 1 -9.24 -13.80 -48.71
CA MET A 1 -8.86 -12.39 -48.48
C MET A 1 -7.41 -12.35 -48.06
N SER A 2 -6.59 -11.68 -48.88
CA SER A 2 -5.19 -11.25 -48.71
C SER A 2 -4.28 -11.96 -47.69
N SER A 3 -3.49 -12.89 -48.21
CA SER A 3 -2.26 -13.42 -47.63
C SER A 3 -1.22 -12.31 -47.48
N ARG A 4 -1.27 -11.54 -46.39
CA ARG A 4 -0.15 -10.71 -45.94
C ARG A 4 0.54 -11.44 -44.79
N LEU A 5 1.29 -12.48 -45.14
CA LEU A 5 2.49 -12.88 -44.41
C LEU A 5 3.45 -11.70 -44.47
N VAL A 6 3.20 -10.68 -43.64
CA VAL A 6 4.21 -9.69 -43.27
C VAL A 6 5.37 -10.50 -42.72
N LEU A 7 6.61 -10.20 -43.11
CA LEU A 7 7.82 -10.83 -42.62
C LEU A 7 7.92 -10.64 -41.10
N TRP A 8 7.28 -11.51 -40.34
CA TRP A 8 7.34 -11.50 -38.89
C TRP A 8 8.72 -12.00 -38.51
N SER A 9 9.41 -11.21 -37.69
CA SER A 9 10.65 -11.68 -37.07
C SER A 9 10.38 -12.97 -36.30
N HIS A 10 11.37 -13.86 -36.16
CA HIS A 10 11.21 -15.07 -35.34
C HIS A 10 10.67 -14.74 -33.92
N ARG A 11 11.02 -13.56 -33.40
CA ARG A 11 10.53 -13.04 -32.11
C ARG A 11 9.02 -12.80 -32.11
N SER A 12 8.48 -12.19 -33.17
CA SER A 12 7.05 -11.93 -33.30
C SER A 12 6.23 -13.23 -33.38
N ILE A 13 6.78 -14.26 -34.04
CA ILE A 13 6.15 -15.59 -34.09
C ILE A 13 6.14 -16.23 -32.69
N VAL A 14 7.29 -16.26 -32.00
CA VAL A 14 7.40 -16.84 -30.66
C VAL A 14 6.47 -16.11 -29.68
N ALA A 15 6.45 -14.79 -29.71
CA ALA A 15 5.58 -13.99 -28.84
C ALA A 15 4.10 -14.27 -29.08
N THR A 16 3.68 -14.42 -30.33
CA THR A 16 2.29 -14.75 -30.66
C THR A 16 1.93 -16.16 -30.22
N ILE A 17 2.84 -17.13 -30.39
CA ILE A 17 2.61 -18.49 -29.87
C ILE A 17 2.41 -18.46 -28.36
N ILE A 18 3.25 -17.73 -27.62
CA ILE A 18 3.14 -17.62 -26.17
C ILE A 18 1.84 -16.91 -25.77
N HIS A 19 1.44 -15.87 -26.49
CA HIS A 19 0.17 -15.18 -26.28
C HIS A 19 -1.03 -16.12 -26.38
N GLU A 20 -1.16 -16.84 -27.51
CA GLU A 20 -2.24 -17.79 -27.72
C GLU A 20 -2.20 -18.97 -26.73
N TRP A 21 -1.00 -19.42 -26.35
CA TRP A 21 -0.84 -20.42 -25.31
C TRP A 21 -1.28 -19.90 -23.94
N THR A 22 -1.04 -18.63 -23.64
CA THR A 22 -1.48 -18.01 -22.39
C THR A 22 -3.01 -18.02 -22.32
N HIS A 23 -3.71 -17.65 -23.40
CA HIS A 23 -5.17 -17.77 -23.46
C HIS A 23 -5.65 -19.20 -23.25
N ARG A 24 -4.94 -20.19 -23.82
CA ARG A 24 -5.28 -21.60 -23.66
C ARG A 24 -5.12 -22.10 -22.22
N LEU A 25 -4.10 -21.61 -21.51
CA LEU A 25 -3.81 -21.96 -20.13
C LEU A 25 -4.69 -21.20 -19.13
N LEU A 26 -5.15 -20.00 -19.50
CA LEU A 26 -5.99 -19.12 -18.69
C LEU A 26 -7.25 -18.70 -19.47
N PRO A 27 -8.18 -19.63 -19.77
CA PRO A 27 -9.31 -19.36 -20.66
C PRO A 27 -10.33 -18.33 -20.14
N HIS A 28 -10.26 -17.98 -18.85
CA HIS A 28 -11.12 -16.98 -18.21
C HIS A 28 -10.44 -15.63 -18.00
N HIS A 29 -9.19 -15.50 -18.44
CA HIS A 29 -8.41 -14.29 -18.35
C HIS A 29 -8.14 -13.83 -19.79
N VAL A 30 -8.88 -12.81 -20.24
CA VAL A 30 -8.75 -12.31 -21.61
C VAL A 30 -7.46 -11.51 -21.67
N HIS A 31 -7.37 -10.32 -21.06
CA HIS A 31 -6.06 -9.68 -20.91
C HIS A 31 -5.95 -8.89 -19.59
N ASP A 32 -6.00 -9.63 -18.49
CA ASP A 32 -5.88 -9.07 -17.14
C ASP A 32 -4.47 -9.27 -16.54
N GLY A 33 -4.32 -8.95 -15.25
CA GLY A 33 -3.05 -9.10 -14.55
C GLY A 33 -2.52 -10.55 -14.53
N ALA A 34 -3.40 -11.56 -14.41
CA ALA A 34 -3.00 -12.96 -14.42
C ALA A 34 -2.47 -13.37 -15.80
N PHE A 35 -3.15 -12.95 -16.86
CA PHE A 35 -2.71 -13.16 -18.23
C PHE A 35 -1.32 -12.56 -18.44
N ALA A 36 -1.13 -11.28 -18.08
CA ALA A 36 0.15 -10.59 -18.24
C ALA A 36 1.27 -11.25 -17.42
N ALA A 37 0.99 -11.72 -16.21
CA ALA A 37 1.95 -12.40 -15.36
C ALA A 37 2.40 -13.75 -15.97
N LEU A 38 1.46 -14.57 -16.44
CA LEU A 38 1.79 -15.86 -17.04
C LEU A 38 2.58 -15.69 -18.34
N GLN A 39 2.12 -14.79 -19.21
CA GLN A 39 2.79 -14.50 -20.48
C GLN A 39 4.25 -14.09 -20.22
N GLN A 40 4.48 -13.21 -19.24
CA GLN A 40 5.82 -12.77 -18.89
C GLN A 40 6.68 -13.87 -18.26
N ALA A 41 6.11 -14.70 -17.40
CA ALA A 41 6.84 -15.81 -16.80
C ALA A 41 7.32 -16.81 -17.87
N LEU A 42 6.51 -17.05 -18.91
CA LEU A 42 6.89 -17.89 -20.04
C LEU A 42 7.98 -17.26 -20.89
N PHE A 43 7.93 -15.94 -21.14
CA PHE A 43 9.02 -15.23 -21.83
C PHE A 43 10.34 -15.35 -21.07
N LEU A 44 10.33 -15.10 -19.76
CA LEU A 44 11.53 -15.22 -18.91
C LEU A 44 12.10 -16.64 -18.91
N ARG A 45 11.24 -17.67 -18.92
CA ARG A 45 11.69 -19.07 -19.01
C ARG A 45 12.30 -19.41 -20.36
N ILE A 46 11.79 -18.85 -21.45
CA ILE A 46 12.36 -19.04 -22.79
C ILE A 46 13.71 -18.36 -22.91
N ASP A 47 13.84 -17.14 -22.38
CA ASP A 47 15.13 -16.44 -22.32
C ASP A 47 16.16 -17.23 -21.50
N ALA A 48 15.75 -17.83 -20.38
CA ALA A 48 16.62 -18.66 -19.55
C ALA A 48 16.97 -20.03 -20.19
N ALA A 49 16.07 -20.61 -20.98
CA ALA A 49 16.28 -21.91 -21.63
C ALA A 49 17.06 -21.80 -22.96
N ALA A 50 16.95 -20.66 -23.64
CA ALA A 50 17.73 -20.40 -24.83
C ALA A 50 19.18 -20.15 -24.42
N ALA A 51 20.13 -20.90 -24.98
CA ALA A 51 21.53 -20.49 -25.07
C ALA A 51 21.70 -19.26 -26.01
N CYS A 52 20.69 -18.39 -26.10
CA CYS A 52 20.78 -17.12 -26.78
C CYS A 52 21.59 -16.19 -25.87
N PRO A 53 22.60 -15.48 -26.41
CA PRO A 53 23.29 -14.46 -25.64
C PRO A 53 22.24 -13.50 -25.06
N PRO A 54 22.34 -13.15 -23.77
CA PRO A 54 21.50 -12.09 -23.23
C PRO A 54 21.70 -10.86 -24.11
N LEU A 55 20.61 -10.33 -24.68
CA LEU A 55 20.64 -8.95 -25.16
C LEU A 55 20.91 -8.14 -23.90
N ALA A 56 22.11 -7.55 -23.84
CA ALA A 56 22.62 -6.83 -22.69
C ALA A 56 21.51 -5.99 -22.02
N GLY A 57 21.02 -6.46 -20.86
CA GLY A 57 20.25 -5.67 -19.92
C GLY A 57 18.71 -5.73 -19.95
N GLU A 58 18.04 -6.51 -20.82
CA GLU A 58 16.56 -6.46 -20.94
C GLU A 58 15.88 -7.83 -21.16
N GLU A 59 16.08 -8.77 -20.24
CA GLU A 59 15.46 -10.12 -20.30
C GLU A 59 13.92 -10.06 -20.11
N GLY A 60 13.18 -10.74 -20.99
CA GLY A 60 11.72 -10.86 -21.06
C GLY A 60 10.99 -9.65 -21.64
N LEU A 61 11.35 -8.43 -21.22
CA LEU A 61 10.65 -7.20 -21.62
C LEU A 61 10.81 -6.89 -23.12
N GLN A 62 11.94 -7.18 -23.76
CA GLN A 62 12.09 -6.91 -25.20
C GLN A 62 11.20 -7.79 -26.10
N LEU A 63 10.94 -9.04 -25.71
CA LEU A 63 10.01 -9.90 -26.47
C LEU A 63 8.58 -9.38 -26.35
N GLN A 64 8.19 -8.94 -25.15
CA GLN A 64 6.91 -8.30 -24.90
C GLN A 64 6.79 -6.95 -25.66
N TYR A 65 7.83 -6.11 -25.65
CA TYR A 65 7.88 -4.84 -26.38
C TYR A 65 7.84 -5.02 -27.90
N SER A 66 8.63 -5.94 -28.43
CA SER A 66 8.75 -6.17 -29.88
C SER A 66 7.49 -6.81 -30.50
N ALA A 67 6.64 -7.42 -29.68
CA ALA A 67 5.39 -8.02 -30.15
C ALA A 67 4.21 -7.03 -30.16
N SER A 68 4.34 -5.84 -29.56
CA SER A 68 3.21 -4.89 -29.37
C SER A 68 1.99 -5.52 -28.68
N LEU A 69 2.19 -6.58 -27.88
CA LEU A 69 1.14 -7.30 -27.16
C LEU A 69 0.89 -6.70 -25.76
N TYR A 70 0.93 -5.35 -25.67
CA TYR A 70 0.57 -4.62 -24.46
C TYR A 70 -0.94 -4.47 -24.40
N ASP A 71 -1.61 -5.52 -23.97
CA ASP A 71 -3.06 -5.52 -23.99
C ASP A 71 -3.69 -5.64 -22.62
N LEU A 72 -3.09 -5.08 -21.57
CA LEU A 72 -3.73 -5.07 -20.26
C LEU A 72 -5.01 -4.22 -20.32
N GLN A 73 -6.17 -4.89 -20.40
CA GLN A 73 -7.48 -4.28 -20.68
C GLN A 73 -8.49 -4.58 -19.58
N ASP A 74 -8.50 -5.80 -19.06
CA ASP A 74 -9.56 -6.29 -18.17
C ASP A 74 -9.16 -6.13 -16.70
N LEU A 75 -8.98 -4.88 -16.28
CA LEU A 75 -8.62 -4.57 -14.89
C LEU A 75 -9.81 -4.76 -13.94
N PRO A 76 -9.57 -5.23 -12.70
CA PRO A 76 -10.61 -5.37 -11.70
C PRO A 76 -11.14 -3.99 -11.29
N ASP A 77 -12.46 -3.90 -11.02
CA ASP A 77 -13.17 -2.65 -10.69
C ASP A 77 -12.46 -1.75 -9.66
N PRO A 78 -11.86 -2.27 -8.56
CA PRO A 78 -11.14 -1.43 -7.59
C PRO A 78 -10.01 -0.60 -8.19
N LEU A 79 -9.35 -1.10 -9.24
CA LEU A 79 -8.21 -0.44 -9.90
C LEU A 79 -8.66 0.59 -10.93
N VAL A 80 -9.78 0.36 -11.61
CA VAL A 80 -10.32 1.29 -12.62
C VAL A 80 -10.62 2.67 -12.01
N ALA A 81 -10.89 2.73 -10.71
CA ALA A 81 -11.10 3.97 -9.97
C ALA A 81 -9.83 4.82 -9.76
N HIS A 82 -8.63 4.29 -10.05
CA HIS A 82 -7.37 5.01 -9.90
C HIS A 82 -7.16 6.03 -11.03
N ALA A 83 -6.33 7.06 -10.78
CA ALA A 83 -6.12 8.15 -11.73
C ALA A 83 -5.47 7.72 -13.07
N ASP A 84 -4.70 6.63 -13.06
CA ASP A 84 -4.09 5.99 -14.23
C ASP A 84 -4.91 4.80 -14.76
N GLY A 85 -6.14 4.63 -14.28
CA GLY A 85 -6.96 3.44 -14.51
C GLY A 85 -6.43 2.17 -13.86
N GLY A 86 -5.40 2.28 -12.98
CA GLY A 86 -4.82 1.15 -12.25
C GLY A 86 -3.89 0.27 -13.08
N LEU A 87 -3.53 0.72 -14.29
CA LEU A 87 -2.60 0.03 -15.19
C LEU A 87 -1.23 -0.16 -14.54
N GLY A 88 -0.69 0.86 -13.88
CA GLY A 88 0.64 0.79 -13.27
C GLY A 88 0.72 -0.26 -12.16
N GLU A 89 -0.31 -0.33 -11.32
CA GLU A 89 -0.36 -1.29 -10.22
C GLU A 89 -0.53 -2.72 -10.73
N ALA A 90 -1.40 -2.94 -11.71
CA ALA A 90 -1.60 -4.25 -12.31
C ALA A 90 -0.36 -4.75 -13.07
N TRP A 91 0.35 -3.88 -13.79
CA TRP A 91 1.64 -4.22 -14.38
C TRP A 91 2.70 -4.55 -13.33
N CYS A 92 2.77 -3.77 -12.25
CA CYS A 92 3.72 -4.03 -11.15
C CYS A 92 3.45 -5.41 -10.52
N TRP A 93 2.19 -5.72 -10.25
CA TRP A 93 1.78 -7.03 -9.72
C TRP A 93 2.16 -8.15 -10.69
N ALA A 94 1.86 -8.00 -11.98
CA ALA A 94 2.12 -9.01 -12.99
C ALA A 94 3.61 -9.29 -13.17
N MET A 95 4.43 -8.24 -13.28
CA MET A 95 5.89 -8.37 -13.43
C MET A 95 6.55 -8.97 -12.19
N THR A 96 6.10 -8.59 -10.99
CA THR A 96 6.62 -9.14 -9.74
C THR A 96 6.30 -10.63 -9.65
N THR A 97 5.03 -11.00 -9.85
CA THR A 97 4.59 -12.41 -9.84
C THR A 97 5.33 -13.25 -10.89
N ALA A 98 5.49 -12.71 -12.10
CA ALA A 98 6.21 -13.38 -13.17
C ALA A 98 7.68 -13.66 -12.81
N ARG A 99 8.40 -12.66 -12.28
CA ARG A 99 9.80 -12.80 -11.87
C ARG A 99 9.98 -13.79 -10.73
N GLU A 100 9.05 -13.82 -9.77
CA GLU A 100 9.07 -14.78 -8.67
C GLU A 100 8.88 -16.22 -9.16
N LEU A 101 7.97 -16.45 -10.10
CA LEU A 101 7.55 -17.79 -10.49
C LEU A 101 8.29 -18.34 -11.72
N ALA A 102 8.86 -17.49 -12.57
CA ALA A 102 9.66 -17.91 -13.72
C ALA A 102 10.74 -18.94 -13.38
N PRO A 103 11.57 -18.79 -12.32
CA PRO A 103 12.61 -19.76 -11.98
C PRO A 103 12.09 -21.07 -11.35
N SER A 104 10.78 -21.17 -11.05
CA SER A 104 10.22 -22.38 -10.46
C SER A 104 10.26 -23.57 -11.44
N GLN A 105 10.26 -24.79 -10.90
CA GLN A 105 10.19 -26.05 -11.68
C GLN A 105 8.75 -26.45 -12.04
N LEU A 106 7.77 -25.55 -11.85
CA LEU A 106 6.37 -25.82 -12.18
C LEU A 106 6.18 -25.97 -13.70
N THR A 107 5.30 -26.87 -14.12
CA THR A 107 4.84 -26.91 -15.52
C THR A 107 4.08 -25.63 -15.87
N ALA A 108 3.84 -25.36 -17.17
CA ALA A 108 3.11 -24.18 -17.59
C ALA A 108 1.67 -24.16 -17.05
N GLU A 109 1.02 -25.33 -16.96
CA GLU A 109 -0.31 -25.51 -16.39
C GLU A 109 -0.33 -25.24 -14.88
N ALA A 110 0.65 -25.79 -14.15
CA ALA A 110 0.77 -25.56 -12.70
C ALA A 110 1.08 -24.09 -12.40
N LEU A 111 1.90 -23.46 -13.24
CA LEU A 111 2.20 -22.04 -13.15
C LEU A 111 0.95 -21.18 -13.39
N ALA A 112 0.14 -21.51 -14.39
CA ALA A 112 -1.12 -20.84 -14.67
C ALA A 112 -2.10 -20.94 -13.49
N ALA A 113 -2.23 -22.13 -12.88
CA ALA A 113 -3.07 -22.34 -11.71
C ALA A 113 -2.61 -21.51 -10.49
N GLU A 114 -1.31 -21.49 -10.22
CA GLU A 114 -0.72 -20.68 -9.14
C GLU A 114 -0.97 -19.19 -9.35
N ILE A 115 -0.71 -18.68 -10.56
CA ILE A 115 -0.91 -17.27 -10.91
C ILE A 115 -2.39 -16.89 -10.79
N SER A 116 -3.30 -17.70 -11.32
CA SER A 116 -4.75 -17.46 -11.22
C SER A 116 -5.21 -17.41 -9.75
N GLY A 117 -4.70 -18.31 -8.90
CA GLY A 117 -4.96 -18.31 -7.47
C GLY A 117 -4.46 -17.05 -6.76
N ARG A 118 -3.22 -16.63 -7.04
CA ARG A 118 -2.66 -15.38 -6.50
C ARG A 118 -3.43 -14.16 -6.97
N TYR A 119 -3.83 -14.13 -8.24
CA TYR A 119 -4.58 -13.03 -8.83
C TYR A 119 -5.93 -12.85 -8.15
N LYS A 120 -6.67 -13.94 -7.95
CA LYS A 120 -7.93 -13.93 -7.19
C LYS A 120 -7.76 -13.36 -5.78
N ASN A 121 -6.73 -13.80 -5.07
CA ASN A 121 -6.46 -13.30 -3.71
C ASN A 121 -6.07 -11.81 -3.72
N TRP A 122 -5.32 -11.37 -4.72
CA TRP A 122 -4.96 -9.97 -4.87
C TRP A 122 -6.18 -9.10 -5.14
N ILE A 123 -7.12 -9.53 -5.99
CA ILE A 123 -8.40 -8.82 -6.18
C ILE A 123 -9.15 -8.68 -4.87
N LEU A 124 -9.28 -9.75 -4.08
CA LEU A 124 -9.95 -9.70 -2.77
C LEU A 124 -9.27 -8.73 -1.80
N GLN A 125 -7.93 -8.61 -1.86
CA GLN A 125 -7.19 -7.64 -1.06
C GLN A 125 -7.46 -6.20 -1.51
N LEU A 126 -7.52 -5.96 -2.83
CA LEU A 126 -7.86 -4.65 -3.39
C LEU A 126 -9.27 -4.23 -2.99
N GLU A 127 -10.26 -5.13 -3.06
CA GLU A 127 -11.63 -4.87 -2.64
C GLU A 127 -11.75 -4.55 -1.15
N ALA A 128 -10.93 -5.19 -0.31
CA ALA A 128 -10.92 -4.97 1.13
C ALA A 128 -10.14 -3.71 1.56
N ALA A 129 -9.25 -3.19 0.71
CA ALA A 129 -8.33 -2.10 1.05
C ALA A 129 -9.04 -0.80 1.50
N PRO A 130 -10.13 -0.34 0.85
CA PRO A 130 -10.85 0.87 1.29
C PRO A 130 -11.42 0.75 2.70
N ALA A 131 -12.03 -0.38 3.04
CA ALA A 131 -12.58 -0.62 4.37
C ALA A 131 -11.48 -0.67 5.44
N ALA A 132 -10.35 -1.32 5.13
CA ALA A 132 -9.20 -1.37 6.02
C ALA A 132 -8.58 0.02 6.25
N ALA A 133 -8.49 0.86 5.20
CA ALA A 133 -8.00 2.22 5.31
C ALA A 133 -8.93 3.10 6.16
N ALA A 134 -10.24 3.01 5.96
CA ALA A 134 -11.23 3.73 6.75
C ALA A 134 -11.19 3.34 8.23
N ALA A 135 -11.09 2.04 8.54
CA ALA A 135 -10.96 1.55 9.91
C ALA A 135 -9.69 2.07 10.61
N ARG A 136 -8.56 2.11 9.89
CA ARG A 136 -7.31 2.70 10.40
C ARG A 136 -7.44 4.21 10.63
N ALA A 137 -8.05 4.93 9.69
CA ALA A 137 -8.29 6.37 9.83
C ALA A 137 -9.16 6.68 11.06
N GLN A 138 -10.22 5.91 11.29
CA GLN A 138 -11.05 6.04 12.48
C GLN A 138 -10.27 5.77 13.76
N THR A 139 -9.47 4.70 13.79
CA THR A 139 -8.63 4.38 14.95
C THR A 139 -7.66 5.52 15.31
N VAL A 140 -7.05 6.14 14.29
CA VAL A 140 -6.15 7.29 14.48
C VAL A 140 -6.93 8.51 14.96
N ALA A 141 -8.12 8.78 14.40
CA ALA A 141 -8.97 9.88 14.83
C ALA A 141 -9.43 9.73 16.29
N ASP A 142 -9.82 8.52 16.70
CA ASP A 142 -10.23 8.21 18.07
C ASP A 142 -9.07 8.37 19.05
N ALA A 143 -7.88 7.88 18.69
CA ALA A 143 -6.68 8.06 19.49
C ALA A 143 -6.31 9.55 19.66
N ALA A 144 -6.43 10.35 18.59
CA ALA A 144 -6.19 11.78 18.63
C ALA A 144 -7.24 12.51 19.50
N ALA A 145 -8.51 12.12 19.41
CA ALA A 145 -9.58 12.67 20.24
C ALA A 145 -9.37 12.35 21.73
N ALA A 146 -9.00 11.11 22.06
CA ALA A 146 -8.69 10.70 23.42
C ALA A 146 -7.47 11.46 23.98
N ALA A 147 -6.40 11.60 23.20
CA ALA A 147 -5.23 12.37 23.60
C ALA A 147 -5.57 13.85 23.87
N LYS A 148 -6.43 14.45 23.05
CA LYS A 148 -6.91 15.82 23.26
C LYS A 148 -7.74 15.94 24.54
N ALA A 149 -8.68 15.02 24.77
CA ALA A 149 -9.50 15.01 25.98
C ALA A 149 -8.65 14.92 27.25
N ASN A 150 -7.66 14.01 27.28
CA ASN A 150 -6.73 13.88 28.39
C ASN A 150 -5.91 15.15 28.62
N ARG A 151 -5.46 15.81 27.54
CA ARG A 151 -4.72 17.07 27.63
C ARG A 151 -5.58 18.19 28.22
N ASP A 152 -6.83 18.30 27.78
CA ASP A 152 -7.76 19.31 28.26
C ASP A 152 -8.10 19.09 29.75
N GLU A 153 -8.25 17.84 30.17
CA GLU A 153 -8.47 17.47 31.58
C GLU A 153 -7.26 17.80 32.45
N LEU A 154 -6.05 17.43 32.02
CA LEU A 154 -4.81 17.79 32.72
C LEU A 154 -4.65 19.31 32.85
N ARG A 155 -5.00 20.06 31.80
CA ARG A 155 -4.95 21.53 31.83
C ARG A 155 -5.93 22.09 32.86
N ARG A 156 -7.18 21.61 32.89
CA ARG A 156 -8.16 22.02 33.91
C ARG A 156 -7.69 21.71 35.32
N ALA A 157 -7.14 20.51 35.55
CA ALA A 157 -6.60 20.12 36.85
C ALA A 157 -5.46 21.05 37.29
N ASN A 158 -4.54 21.38 36.38
CA ASN A 158 -3.43 22.30 36.65
C ASN A 158 -3.92 23.73 36.95
N ASP A 159 -4.87 24.24 36.18
CA ASP A 159 -5.47 25.57 36.40
C ASP A 159 -6.17 25.64 37.77
N LEU A 160 -6.83 24.56 38.19
CA LEU A 160 -7.45 24.46 39.51
C LEU A 160 -6.40 24.43 40.64
N LEU A 161 -5.37 23.60 40.51
CA LEU A 161 -4.23 23.54 41.45
C LEU A 161 -3.55 24.91 41.60
N ARG A 162 -3.36 25.63 40.49
CA ARG A 162 -2.78 26.98 40.50
C ARG A 162 -3.66 27.95 41.27
N THR A 163 -4.97 27.93 41.02
CA THR A 163 -5.95 28.76 41.74
C THR A 163 -5.93 28.49 43.24
N VAL A 164 -5.98 27.22 43.65
CA VAL A 164 -5.95 26.85 45.07
C VAL A 164 -4.64 27.28 45.73
N SER A 165 -3.50 27.09 45.05
CA SER A 165 -2.19 27.50 45.57
C SER A 165 -2.09 29.01 45.79
N ILE A 166 -2.63 29.80 44.86
CA ILE A 166 -2.69 31.28 45.01
C ILE A 166 -3.56 31.65 46.22
N LEU A 167 -4.76 31.06 46.35
CA LEU A 167 -5.66 31.34 47.47
C LEU A 167 -5.04 30.99 48.83
N LEU A 168 -4.38 29.83 48.92
CA LEU A 168 -3.65 29.42 50.12
C LEU A 168 -2.48 30.36 50.45
N GLY A 169 -1.74 30.81 49.42
CA GLY A 169 -0.68 31.81 49.58
C GLY A 169 -1.20 33.13 50.13
N VAL A 170 -2.31 33.64 49.58
CA VAL A 170 -2.96 34.88 50.06
C VAL A 170 -3.44 34.73 51.51
N ALA A 171 -4.09 33.60 51.84
CA ALA A 171 -4.53 33.32 53.20
C ALA A 171 -3.34 33.26 54.18
N GLY A 172 -2.23 32.61 53.79
CA GLY A 172 -1.01 32.58 54.58
C GLY A 172 -0.41 33.96 54.84
N VAL A 173 -0.36 34.82 53.82
CA VAL A 173 0.10 36.22 53.97
C VAL A 173 -0.82 37.00 54.90
N ALA A 174 -2.14 36.84 54.78
CA ALA A 174 -3.10 37.50 55.67
C ALA A 174 -2.91 37.11 57.14
N VAL A 175 -2.74 35.81 57.42
CA VAL A 175 -2.46 35.30 58.77
C VAL A 175 -1.14 35.85 59.32
N LEU A 176 -0.09 35.91 58.51
CA LEU A 176 1.20 36.49 58.93
C LEU A 176 1.09 37.99 59.23
N LEU A 177 0.31 38.74 58.43
CA LEU A 177 0.06 40.17 58.67
C LEU A 177 -0.73 40.40 59.96
N GLU A 178 -1.79 39.61 60.20
CA GLU A 178 -2.55 39.67 61.46
C GLU A 178 -1.65 39.36 62.67
N ALA A 179 -0.84 38.30 62.59
CA ALA A 179 0.10 37.94 63.65
C ALA A 179 1.14 39.05 63.91
N PHE A 180 1.67 39.68 62.85
CA PHE A 180 2.60 40.81 62.96
C PHE A 180 1.95 42.03 63.62
N MET A 181 0.71 42.37 63.24
CA MET A 181 -0.03 43.49 63.83
C MET A 181 -0.33 43.25 65.31
N LEU A 182 -0.72 42.03 65.69
CA LEU A 182 -0.91 41.64 67.09
C LEU A 182 0.41 41.77 67.87
N LEU A 183 1.52 41.24 67.35
CA LEU A 183 2.85 41.40 67.96
C LEU A 183 3.24 42.87 68.16
N LYS A 184 3.01 43.72 67.14
CA LYS A 184 3.23 45.17 67.26
C LYS A 184 2.37 45.80 68.35
N LEU A 185 1.09 45.47 68.43
CA LEU A 185 0.19 45.97 69.47
C LEU A 185 0.64 45.55 70.87
N PHE A 186 1.10 44.30 71.06
CA PHE A 186 1.61 43.83 72.35
C PHE A 186 2.99 44.42 72.71
N SER A 187 3.86 44.69 71.73
CA SER A 187 5.18 45.30 71.99
C SER A 187 5.15 46.82 72.20
N PHE A 188 4.09 47.52 71.75
CA PHE A 188 3.94 48.98 71.92
C PHE A 188 2.78 49.39 72.84
N GLY A 189 1.97 48.43 73.32
CA GLY A 189 0.82 48.67 74.20
C GLY A 189 0.98 48.17 75.64
N GLY A 190 2.15 47.64 76.01
CA GLY A 190 2.45 47.20 77.37
C GLY A 190 3.35 48.20 78.11
N ALA A 191 2.71 49.05 78.93
CA ALA A 191 3.24 49.93 79.98
C ALA A 191 4.21 51.05 79.56
#